data_AF-A0A438DLE7-F1
#
_entry.id   AF-A0A438DLE7-F1
#
_cell.length_a   1.000
_cell.length_b   1.000
_cell.length_c   1.000
_cell.angle_alpha   90.00
_cell.angle_beta   90.00
_cell.angle_gamma   90.00
#
_symmetry.space_group_name_H-M   'P 1'
#
loop_
_entity.id
_entity.type
_entity.pdbx_description
1 polymer ?
#
loop_
_entity_poly.entity_id
_entity_poly.type
_entity_poly.pdbx_seq_one_letter_code
_entity_poly.pdbx_strand_id
1 'polypeptide(L)'
;MDVLESSFPPSNGTFRSDISVSVVKPLLQFLNRTKSFFFLDVYPYFPWSSQPHNIKLDYALFEGGNLTYTDPGTGLTYTNLLDQMLDSVVFAMKRLGFPEIRLWIAETGWPNAGDIDQIGANIYNAATYNRNLIKRLNAKPPVGTPARPGSVLPTFIFSLYNENQKGGPGTERHWGLLYPNESSVYQIDLTGETPESEYPPLPAPENNEPYKGKIWCVVAKGANRTELGSALTYACGQGNGTCEPVQPGRKCYKPVSLVRHASFAFSSYWAQFRSTGGTCYFNGLAVQTMKDPSHGSCKFPSVTL
;
A
#
# COMPACT_ATOMS: atom_id res chain seq x y z
N MET A 1 -3.76 -2.10 10.84
CA MET A 1 -2.76 -1.67 11.84
C MET A 1 -2.31 -2.91 12.58
N ASP A 2 -1.04 -3.29 12.46
CA ASP A 2 -0.54 -4.60 12.93
C ASP A 2 -0.60 -4.79 14.46
N VAL A 3 -0.57 -3.70 15.21
CA VAL A 3 -0.57 -3.72 16.68
C VAL A 3 -1.93 -4.10 17.30
N LEU A 4 -3.01 -4.11 16.51
CA LEU A 4 -4.37 -4.38 16.99
C LEU A 4 -4.81 -5.81 16.68
N GLU A 5 -5.49 -6.45 17.64
CA GLU A 5 -6.19 -7.73 17.45
C GLU A 5 -7.52 -7.53 16.74
N SER A 6 -8.25 -6.51 17.17
CA SER A 6 -9.52 -6.08 16.60
C SER A 6 -9.50 -4.58 16.43
N SER A 7 -9.95 -4.11 15.27
CA SER A 7 -10.05 -2.69 14.93
C SER A 7 -11.45 -2.29 14.40
N PHE A 8 -12.39 -3.24 14.31
CA PHE A 8 -13.73 -3.00 13.78
C PHE A 8 -14.81 -3.70 14.63
N PRO A 9 -15.89 -2.99 15.05
CA PRO A 9 -16.04 -1.53 14.98
C PRO A 9 -14.90 -0.82 15.76
N PRO A 10 -14.62 0.47 15.53
CA PRO A 10 -13.56 1.19 16.23
C PRO A 10 -13.62 1.03 17.77
N SER A 11 -14.81 1.04 18.36
CA SER A 11 -15.05 0.83 19.79
C SER A 11 -14.59 -0.54 20.31
N ASN A 12 -14.46 -1.53 19.43
CA ASN A 12 -13.89 -2.85 19.72
C ASN A 12 -12.36 -2.92 19.54
N GLY A 13 -11.73 -1.75 19.33
CA GLY A 13 -10.28 -1.57 19.29
C GLY A 13 -9.60 -2.23 20.49
N THR A 14 -8.71 -3.19 20.23
CA THR A 14 -7.90 -3.90 21.24
C THR A 14 -6.51 -4.18 20.69
N PHE A 15 -5.48 -3.95 21.52
CA PHE A 15 -4.11 -4.38 21.17
C PHE A 15 -4.01 -5.90 21.20
N ARG A 16 -3.19 -6.48 20.32
CA ARG A 16 -2.97 -7.93 20.29
C ARG A 16 -2.55 -8.46 21.66
N SER A 17 -3.20 -9.54 22.09
CA SER A 17 -2.96 -10.17 23.39
C SER A 17 -1.48 -10.52 23.65
N ASP A 18 -0.73 -10.92 22.63
CA ASP A 18 0.70 -11.30 22.70
C ASP A 18 1.63 -10.15 23.11
N ILE A 19 1.26 -8.90 22.81
CA ILE A 19 2.07 -7.69 23.09
C ILE A 19 1.41 -6.70 24.05
N SER A 20 0.10 -6.82 24.28
CA SER A 20 -0.72 -5.82 24.99
C SER A 20 -0.19 -5.48 26.39
N VAL A 21 0.12 -6.50 27.20
CA VAL A 21 0.57 -6.34 28.58
C VAL A 21 2.09 -6.20 28.68
N SER A 22 2.82 -6.99 27.90
CA SER A 22 4.29 -7.11 27.99
C SER A 22 5.03 -5.95 27.34
N VAL A 23 4.48 -5.36 26.26
CA VAL A 23 5.15 -4.33 25.45
C VAL A 23 4.36 -3.02 25.46
N VAL A 24 3.09 -3.09 25.08
CA VAL A 24 2.29 -1.88 24.84
C VAL A 24 1.97 -1.16 26.14
N LYS A 25 1.49 -1.86 27.17
CA LYS A 25 1.13 -1.23 28.46
C LYS A 25 2.31 -0.49 29.12
N PRO A 26 3.53 -1.04 29.24
CA PRO A 26 4.69 -0.29 29.74
C PRO A 26 5.03 0.93 28.90
N LEU A 27 4.94 0.84 27.57
CA LEU A 27 5.12 1.98 26.68
C LEU A 27 4.08 3.08 26.97
N LEU A 28 2.78 2.74 27.05
CA LEU A 28 1.72 3.70 27.35
C LEU A 28 1.90 4.34 28.75
N GLN A 29 2.36 3.58 29.75
CA GLN A 29 2.71 4.12 31.07
C GLN A 29 3.81 5.17 30.97
N PHE A 30 4.86 4.88 30.20
CA PHE A 30 5.95 5.82 29.96
C PHE A 30 5.45 7.09 29.28
N LEU A 31 4.72 6.96 28.17
CA LEU A 31 4.18 8.09 27.40
C LEU A 31 3.22 8.95 28.24
N ASN A 32 2.36 8.33 29.05
CA ASN A 32 1.44 9.06 29.92
C ASN A 32 2.17 9.86 31.02
N ARG A 33 3.29 9.31 31.55
CA ARG A 33 4.12 9.98 32.56
C ARG A 33 4.89 11.15 31.96
N THR A 34 5.41 11.00 30.74
CA THR A 34 6.19 12.05 30.05
C THR A 34 5.33 13.02 29.26
N LYS A 35 4.02 12.77 29.15
CA LYS A 35 3.08 13.52 28.30
C LYS A 35 3.46 13.51 26.82
N SER A 36 4.15 12.45 26.40
CA SER A 36 4.56 12.21 25.01
C SER A 36 3.41 11.67 24.17
N PHE A 37 3.61 11.64 22.84
CA PHE A 37 2.65 11.10 21.89
C PHE A 37 2.86 9.59 21.67
N PHE A 38 1.78 8.90 21.33
CA PHE A 38 1.86 7.59 20.71
C PHE A 38 2.00 7.76 19.20
N PHE A 39 3.18 7.43 18.67
CA PHE A 39 3.47 7.48 17.24
C PHE A 39 2.93 6.22 16.56
N LEU A 40 2.25 6.39 15.42
CA LEU A 40 1.69 5.28 14.66
C LEU A 40 1.68 5.54 13.16
N ASP A 41 1.93 4.48 12.39
CA ASP A 41 1.80 4.47 10.94
C ASP A 41 0.38 4.01 10.57
N VAL A 42 -0.33 4.84 9.80
CA VAL A 42 -1.76 4.64 9.50
C VAL A 42 -2.02 4.88 8.04
N TYR A 43 -2.29 3.81 7.30
CA TYR A 43 -2.48 3.86 5.87
C TYR A 43 -3.86 3.34 5.48
N PRO A 44 -4.83 4.21 5.19
CA PRO A 44 -6.14 3.82 4.65
C PRO A 44 -6.06 3.01 3.35
N TYR A 45 -4.98 3.19 2.56
CA TYR A 45 -4.74 2.45 1.32
C TYR A 45 -4.79 0.91 1.51
N PHE A 46 -4.11 0.36 2.52
CA PHE A 46 -4.01 -1.09 2.69
C PHE A 46 -5.34 -1.79 3.02
N PRO A 47 -6.11 -1.38 4.04
CA PRO A 47 -7.42 -1.99 4.29
C PRO A 47 -8.36 -1.79 3.10
N TRP A 48 -8.38 -0.61 2.47
CA TRP A 48 -9.19 -0.37 1.27
C TRP A 48 -8.83 -1.33 0.13
N SER A 49 -7.55 -1.39 -0.27
CA SER A 49 -7.10 -2.23 -1.39
C SER A 49 -7.29 -3.74 -1.12
N SER A 50 -7.26 -4.16 0.14
CA SER A 50 -7.54 -5.55 0.52
C SER A 50 -9.03 -5.91 0.50
N GLN A 51 -9.93 -4.94 0.65
CA GLN A 51 -11.38 -5.13 0.71
C GLN A 51 -12.16 -4.06 -0.08
N PRO A 52 -11.86 -3.87 -1.39
CA PRO A 52 -12.38 -2.74 -2.18
C PRO A 52 -13.90 -2.79 -2.38
N HIS A 53 -14.51 -3.95 -2.19
CA HIS A 53 -15.97 -4.11 -2.25
C HIS A 53 -16.66 -3.68 -0.95
N ASN A 54 -16.00 -3.83 0.19
CA ASN A 54 -16.54 -3.52 1.52
C ASN A 54 -16.23 -2.09 1.94
N ILE A 55 -15.05 -1.59 1.57
CA ILE A 55 -14.57 -0.25 1.88
C ILE A 55 -14.62 0.54 0.57
N LYS A 56 -15.49 1.55 0.50
CA LYS A 56 -15.57 2.42 -0.68
C LYS A 56 -14.32 3.28 -0.80
N LEU A 57 -13.83 3.46 -2.02
CA LEU A 57 -12.62 4.27 -2.28
C LEU A 57 -12.81 5.70 -1.79
N ASP A 58 -13.94 6.33 -2.10
CA ASP A 58 -14.26 7.69 -1.68
C ASP A 58 -14.22 7.86 -0.15
N TYR A 59 -14.58 6.81 0.60
CA TYR A 59 -14.48 6.80 2.06
C TYR A 59 -13.03 6.79 2.56
N ALA A 60 -12.12 6.16 1.82
CA ALA A 60 -10.69 6.14 2.12
C ALA A 60 -9.97 7.42 1.65
N LEU A 61 -10.49 8.10 0.62
CA LEU A 61 -9.95 9.33 0.03
C LEU A 61 -10.49 10.64 0.61
N PHE A 62 -11.34 10.58 1.64
CA PHE A 62 -12.08 11.73 2.21
C PHE A 62 -13.08 12.38 1.24
N GLU A 63 -13.49 11.68 0.19
CA GLU A 63 -14.46 12.15 -0.82
C GLU A 63 -15.86 11.57 -0.61
N GLY A 64 -16.08 10.86 0.50
CA GLY A 64 -17.28 10.08 0.73
C GLY A 64 -18.60 10.87 0.74
N GLY A 65 -18.59 12.20 0.80
CA GLY A 65 -19.81 13.01 0.84
C GLY A 65 -20.74 12.59 1.97
N ASN A 66 -21.82 11.86 1.64
CA ASN A 66 -22.79 11.32 2.59
C ASN A 66 -22.44 9.91 3.12
N LEU A 67 -21.37 9.28 2.64
CA LEU A 67 -20.89 8.00 3.13
C LEU A 67 -20.48 8.14 4.60
N THR A 68 -21.20 7.44 5.45
CA THR A 68 -20.98 7.44 6.89
C THR A 68 -21.02 6.02 7.42
N TYR A 69 -20.26 5.81 8.48
CA TYR A 69 -20.32 4.61 9.28
C TYR A 69 -20.58 5.00 10.73
N THR A 70 -21.64 4.48 11.33
CA THR A 70 -21.94 4.69 12.76
C THR A 70 -21.51 3.45 13.54
N ASP A 71 -20.59 3.66 14.48
CA ASP A 71 -20.11 2.62 15.37
C ASP A 71 -21.22 2.20 16.35
N PRO A 72 -21.69 0.95 16.32
CA PRO A 72 -22.83 0.52 17.12
C PRO A 72 -22.55 0.48 18.63
N GLY A 73 -21.28 0.41 19.04
CA GLY A 73 -20.88 0.38 20.44
C GLY A 73 -20.82 1.75 21.10
N THR A 74 -20.67 2.83 20.32
CA THR A 74 -20.49 4.19 20.85
C THR A 74 -21.46 5.22 20.28
N GLY A 75 -22.11 4.93 19.15
CA GLY A 75 -22.90 5.89 18.39
C GLY A 75 -22.07 6.94 17.63
N LEU A 76 -20.74 6.83 17.64
CA LEU A 76 -19.86 7.73 16.90
C LEU A 76 -19.99 7.50 15.40
N THR A 77 -20.13 8.58 14.65
CA THR A 77 -20.24 8.54 13.19
C THR A 77 -18.93 8.99 12.54
N TYR A 78 -18.45 8.18 11.61
CA TYR A 78 -17.20 8.38 10.89
C TYR A 78 -17.49 8.64 9.41
N THR A 79 -16.90 9.70 8.87
CA THR A 79 -17.03 10.12 7.46
C THR A 79 -15.85 9.70 6.59
N ASN A 80 -14.78 9.16 7.18
CA ASN A 80 -13.61 8.69 6.47
C ASN A 80 -12.92 7.54 7.22
N LEU A 81 -12.13 6.76 6.47
CA LEU A 81 -11.46 5.57 6.99
C LEU A 81 -10.32 5.89 7.97
N LEU A 82 -9.61 7.01 7.77
CA LEU A 82 -8.50 7.40 8.65
C LEU A 82 -9.00 7.59 10.09
N ASP A 83 -10.11 8.30 10.28
CA ASP A 83 -10.69 8.53 11.60
C ASP A 83 -11.13 7.23 12.28
N GLN A 84 -11.75 6.31 11.53
CA GLN A 84 -12.09 4.98 12.07
C GLN A 84 -10.85 4.23 12.57
N MET A 85 -9.77 4.27 11.79
CA MET A 85 -8.52 3.61 12.14
C MET A 85 -7.90 4.26 13.39
N LEU A 86 -7.79 5.58 13.43
CA LEU A 86 -7.24 6.29 14.58
C LEU A 86 -8.04 6.00 15.86
N ASP A 87 -9.37 6.07 15.79
CA ASP A 87 -10.20 5.85 16.98
C ASP A 87 -10.17 4.40 17.46
N SER A 88 -9.94 3.42 16.58
CA SER A 88 -9.71 2.05 17.04
C SER A 88 -8.48 1.93 17.95
N VAL A 89 -7.43 2.72 17.71
CA VAL A 89 -6.25 2.80 18.60
C VAL A 89 -6.59 3.58 19.88
N VAL A 90 -7.38 4.66 19.78
CA VAL A 90 -7.87 5.40 20.95
C VAL A 90 -8.63 4.49 21.90
N PHE A 91 -9.56 3.67 21.38
CA PHE A 91 -10.31 2.72 22.19
C PHE A 91 -9.42 1.61 22.76
N ALA A 92 -8.43 1.12 22.01
CA ALA A 92 -7.46 0.15 22.51
C ALA A 92 -6.63 0.71 23.69
N MET A 93 -6.14 1.95 23.59
CA MET A 93 -5.43 2.63 24.68
C MET A 93 -6.34 2.88 25.89
N LYS A 94 -7.59 3.28 25.66
CA LYS A 94 -8.60 3.46 26.72
C LYS A 94 -8.81 2.17 27.51
N ARG A 95 -8.88 1.02 26.85
CA ARG A 95 -9.02 -0.30 27.51
C ARG A 95 -7.82 -0.66 28.40
N LEU A 96 -6.62 -0.19 28.06
CA LEU A 96 -5.43 -0.35 28.90
C LEU A 96 -5.32 0.70 30.02
N GLY A 97 -6.26 1.63 30.11
CA GLY A 97 -6.30 2.68 31.14
C GLY A 97 -5.64 4.00 30.74
N PHE A 98 -5.40 4.24 29.44
CA PHE A 98 -4.68 5.42 28.94
C PHE A 98 -5.49 6.23 27.89
N PRO A 99 -6.71 6.70 28.21
CA PRO A 99 -7.57 7.38 27.25
C PRO A 99 -7.03 8.74 26.75
N GLU A 100 -6.11 9.36 27.49
CA GLU A 100 -5.64 10.74 27.23
C GLU A 100 -4.32 10.82 26.44
N ILE A 101 -3.68 9.69 26.10
CA ILE A 101 -2.42 9.73 25.34
C ILE A 101 -2.70 10.23 23.93
N ARG A 102 -2.06 11.34 23.55
CA ARG A 102 -2.20 11.99 22.25
C ARG A 102 -1.58 11.14 21.14
N LEU A 103 -2.12 11.22 19.94
CA LEU A 103 -1.61 10.51 18.76
C LEU A 103 -0.69 11.42 17.93
N TRP A 104 0.31 10.80 17.31
CA TRP A 104 1.12 11.41 16.25
C TRP A 104 1.16 10.45 15.07
N ILE A 105 0.69 10.88 13.90
CA ILE A 105 0.73 10.04 12.71
C ILE A 105 2.16 10.10 12.17
N ALA A 106 2.91 9.02 12.40
CA ALA A 106 4.30 8.93 12.05
C ALA A 106 4.49 8.69 10.54
N GLU A 107 3.58 7.93 9.94
CA GLU A 107 3.51 7.75 8.49
C GLU A 107 2.07 7.59 8.02
N THR A 108 1.73 8.26 6.92
CA THR A 108 0.50 8.04 6.18
C THR A 108 0.64 8.56 4.75
N GLY A 109 -0.08 7.99 3.80
CA GLY A 109 0.02 8.41 2.40
C GLY A 109 -0.81 7.51 1.50
N TRP A 110 -0.55 7.61 0.20
CA TRP A 110 -1.17 6.78 -0.81
C TRP A 110 -0.24 6.62 -2.02
N PRO A 111 -0.07 5.40 -2.57
CA PRO A 111 0.90 5.16 -3.62
C PRO A 111 0.45 5.72 -4.98
N ASN A 112 1.38 6.35 -5.71
CA ASN A 112 1.16 6.98 -7.02
C ASN A 112 1.30 6.03 -8.21
N ALA A 113 1.81 4.82 -8.00
CA ALA A 113 1.89 3.75 -8.99
C ALA A 113 2.10 2.40 -8.28
N GLY A 114 1.90 1.30 -9.01
CA GLY A 114 2.07 -0.05 -8.48
C GLY A 114 2.07 -1.08 -9.60
N ASP A 115 2.15 -2.35 -9.23
CA ASP A 115 1.96 -3.42 -10.20
C ASP A 115 0.47 -3.56 -10.59
N ILE A 116 0.16 -4.36 -11.62
CA ILE A 116 -1.20 -4.50 -12.17
C ILE A 116 -2.19 -5.05 -11.13
N ASP A 117 -1.70 -5.86 -10.20
CA ASP A 117 -2.46 -6.45 -9.10
C ASP A 117 -2.60 -5.54 -7.87
N GLN A 118 -2.10 -4.31 -7.92
CA GLN A 118 -2.14 -3.31 -6.84
C GLN A 118 -3.08 -2.16 -7.21
N ILE A 119 -4.37 -2.40 -6.99
CA ILE A 119 -5.43 -1.45 -7.33
C ILE A 119 -5.28 -0.12 -6.62
N GLY A 120 -5.78 0.93 -7.25
CA GLY A 120 -5.83 2.31 -6.78
C GLY A 120 -4.49 2.97 -6.53
N ALA A 121 -3.37 2.30 -6.79
CA ALA A 121 -2.05 2.90 -6.79
C ALA A 121 -1.87 3.70 -8.09
N ASN A 122 -2.24 4.98 -8.07
CA ASN A 122 -2.20 5.88 -9.22
C ASN A 122 -2.06 7.33 -8.74
N ILE A 123 -1.60 8.20 -9.65
CA ILE A 123 -1.34 9.62 -9.38
C ILE A 123 -2.61 10.34 -8.89
N TYR A 124 -3.78 10.01 -9.45
CA TYR A 124 -5.05 10.64 -9.09
C TYR A 124 -5.36 10.44 -7.61
N ASN A 125 -5.48 9.17 -7.17
CA ASN A 125 -5.81 8.84 -5.79
C ASN A 125 -4.74 9.32 -4.81
N ALA A 126 -3.46 9.28 -5.20
CA ALA A 126 -2.37 9.75 -4.38
C ALA A 126 -2.43 11.26 -4.11
N ALA A 127 -2.72 12.04 -5.15
CA ALA A 127 -2.96 13.48 -5.04
C ALA A 127 -4.21 13.77 -4.20
N THR A 128 -5.33 13.10 -4.49
CA THR A 128 -6.59 13.27 -3.77
C THR A 128 -6.42 13.00 -2.27
N TYR A 129 -5.85 11.84 -1.91
CA TYR A 129 -5.64 11.47 -0.52
C TYR A 129 -4.79 12.51 0.23
N ASN A 130 -3.60 12.83 -0.29
CA ASN A 130 -2.68 13.72 0.40
C ASN A 130 -3.19 15.17 0.46
N ARG A 131 -3.83 15.68 -0.61
CA ARG A 131 -4.44 17.03 -0.60
C ARG A 131 -5.57 17.12 0.42
N ASN A 132 -6.46 16.14 0.46
CA ASN A 132 -7.58 16.13 1.41
C ASN A 132 -7.11 15.93 2.85
N LEU A 133 -6.12 15.08 3.07
CA LEU A 133 -5.45 14.91 4.37
C LEU A 133 -4.91 16.25 4.87
N ILE A 134 -4.13 16.97 4.06
CA ILE A 134 -3.54 18.27 4.44
C ILE A 134 -4.63 19.29 4.77
N LYS A 135 -5.63 19.48 3.88
CA LYS A 135 -6.76 20.40 4.10
C LYS A 135 -7.44 20.10 5.43
N ARG A 136 -7.67 18.82 5.72
CA ARG A 136 -8.31 18.36 6.96
C ARG A 136 -7.45 18.62 8.20
N LEU A 137 -6.16 18.30 8.16
CA LEU A 137 -5.25 18.45 9.30
C LEU A 137 -4.94 19.92 9.63
N ASN A 138 -4.96 20.80 8.64
CA ASN A 138 -4.72 22.23 8.79
C ASN A 138 -5.99 23.05 9.03
N ALA A 139 -7.17 22.41 9.09
CA ALA A 139 -8.43 23.08 9.37
C ALA A 139 -8.38 23.89 10.67
N LYS A 140 -8.98 25.08 10.65
CA LYS A 140 -9.09 25.98 11.80
C LYS A 140 -10.58 26.28 12.04
N PRO A 141 -11.16 25.85 13.19
CA PRO A 141 -10.55 25.09 14.28
C PRO A 141 -10.17 23.65 13.88
N PRO A 142 -9.24 22.98 14.61
CA PRO A 142 -8.90 21.58 14.35
C PRO A 142 -10.14 20.68 14.41
N VAL A 143 -10.23 19.72 13.49
CA VAL A 143 -11.37 18.79 13.44
C VAL A 143 -11.26 17.68 14.50
N GLY A 144 -10.05 17.13 14.73
CA GLY A 144 -9.85 15.96 15.58
C GLY A 144 -10.37 14.67 14.94
N THR A 145 -10.81 13.71 15.74
CA THR A 145 -11.56 12.51 15.30
C THR A 145 -12.91 12.45 16.02
N PRO A 146 -13.88 11.60 15.62
CA PRO A 146 -15.13 11.45 16.36
C PRO A 146 -14.95 11.15 17.86
N ALA A 147 -13.99 10.31 18.26
CA ALA A 147 -13.72 10.02 19.66
C ALA A 147 -12.90 11.12 20.36
N ARG A 148 -12.22 12.00 19.60
CA ARG A 148 -11.40 13.11 20.10
C ARG A 148 -11.62 14.38 19.28
N PRO A 149 -12.83 14.98 19.34
CA PRO A 149 -13.13 16.17 18.54
C PRO A 149 -12.24 17.34 18.96
N GLY A 150 -11.79 18.14 18.00
CA GLY A 150 -10.94 19.30 18.28
C GLY A 150 -9.46 18.99 18.56
N SER A 151 -9.06 17.71 18.60
CA SER A 151 -7.65 17.36 18.86
C SER A 151 -6.76 17.66 17.66
N VAL A 152 -5.59 18.25 17.89
CA VAL A 152 -4.55 18.35 16.86
C VAL A 152 -3.92 16.98 16.64
N LEU A 153 -3.75 16.59 15.38
CA LEU A 153 -3.10 15.36 14.95
C LEU A 153 -1.84 15.70 14.13
N PRO A 154 -0.69 15.92 14.78
CA PRO A 154 0.56 16.10 14.06
C PRO A 154 0.84 14.87 13.18
N THR A 155 1.29 15.11 11.95
CA THR A 155 1.34 14.08 10.91
C THR A 155 2.56 14.28 10.02
N PHE A 156 3.25 13.19 9.69
CA PHE A 156 4.18 13.14 8.58
C PHE A 156 3.56 12.39 7.40
N ILE A 157 3.63 13.00 6.22
CA ILE A 157 3.21 12.36 4.98
C ILE A 157 4.37 11.48 4.51
N PHE A 158 4.07 10.21 4.31
CA PHE A 158 4.96 9.24 3.71
C PHE A 158 4.73 9.23 2.18
N SER A 159 5.69 9.63 1.36
CA SER A 159 7.03 10.14 1.70
C SER A 159 7.48 11.26 0.75
N LEU A 160 8.68 11.82 0.96
CA LEU A 160 9.16 12.90 0.09
C LEU A 160 9.45 12.42 -1.34
N TYR A 161 10.10 11.26 -1.50
CA TYR A 161 10.54 10.74 -2.80
C TYR A 161 10.03 9.33 -3.07
N ASN A 162 9.87 9.01 -4.35
CA ASN A 162 9.76 7.61 -4.78
C ASN A 162 11.09 6.87 -4.51
N GLU A 163 11.05 5.82 -3.68
CA GLU A 163 12.23 5.10 -3.20
C GLU A 163 12.47 3.80 -4.00
N ASN A 164 13.18 3.90 -5.13
CA ASN A 164 13.32 2.83 -6.11
C ASN A 164 14.04 1.55 -5.62
N GLN A 165 14.74 1.60 -4.49
CA GLN A 165 15.43 0.46 -3.87
C GLN A 165 14.56 -0.32 -2.88
N LYS A 166 13.32 0.12 -2.63
CA LYS A 166 12.42 -0.61 -1.73
C LYS A 166 12.01 -1.95 -2.33
N GLY A 167 12.26 -3.01 -1.56
CA GLY A 167 11.76 -4.36 -1.83
C GLY A 167 10.24 -4.47 -1.65
N GLY A 168 9.71 -5.68 -1.84
CA GLY A 168 8.27 -5.93 -1.68
C GLY A 168 7.44 -5.52 -2.92
N PRO A 169 6.12 -5.32 -2.74
CA PRO A 169 5.19 -4.98 -3.82
C PRO A 169 5.59 -3.75 -4.63
N GLY A 170 5.10 -3.64 -5.87
CA GLY A 170 5.07 -2.45 -6.74
C GLY A 170 5.05 -1.13 -5.98
N THR A 171 3.97 -0.94 -5.21
CA THR A 171 3.62 0.28 -4.48
C THR A 171 4.73 0.81 -3.60
N GLU A 172 5.55 -0.06 -3.00
CA GLU A 172 6.61 0.36 -2.06
C GLU A 172 7.60 1.36 -2.67
N ARG A 173 7.74 1.39 -3.99
CA ARG A 173 8.65 2.29 -4.70
C ARG A 173 7.98 3.60 -5.13
N HIS A 174 6.70 3.80 -4.79
CA HIS A 174 5.83 4.82 -5.38
C HIS A 174 4.97 5.56 -4.35
N TRP A 175 5.51 5.94 -3.19
CA TRP A 175 4.79 6.73 -2.17
C TRP A 175 5.19 8.22 -2.15
N GLY A 176 6.14 8.61 -2.99
CA GLY A 176 6.72 9.95 -2.99
C GLY A 176 5.77 11.03 -3.47
N LEU A 177 5.90 12.22 -2.87
CA LEU A 177 5.39 13.47 -3.41
C LEU A 177 6.21 13.93 -4.63
N LEU A 178 7.49 13.57 -4.67
CA LEU A 178 8.45 13.92 -5.72
C LEU A 178 9.05 12.68 -6.39
N TYR A 179 9.37 12.82 -7.67
CA TYR A 179 10.29 11.92 -8.34
C TYR A 179 11.74 12.19 -7.88
N PRO A 180 12.68 11.24 -8.05
CA PRO A 180 14.08 11.43 -7.67
C PRO A 180 14.79 12.58 -8.40
N ASN A 181 14.26 13.04 -9.53
CA ASN A 181 14.73 14.21 -10.28
C ASN A 181 14.14 15.54 -9.77
N GLU A 182 13.56 15.55 -8.56
CA GLU A 182 12.94 16.69 -7.87
C GLU A 182 11.65 17.24 -8.49
N SER A 183 11.25 16.73 -9.65
CA SER A 183 9.93 17.06 -10.22
C SER A 183 8.81 16.48 -9.36
N SER A 184 7.71 17.21 -9.21
CA SER A 184 6.54 16.73 -8.48
C SER A 184 5.87 15.56 -9.21
N VAL A 185 5.49 14.51 -8.46
CA VAL A 185 4.60 13.46 -8.99
C VAL A 185 3.22 14.05 -9.27
N TYR A 186 2.76 14.91 -8.35
CA TYR A 186 1.59 15.77 -8.47
C TYR A 186 1.86 17.03 -7.65
N GLN A 187 1.28 18.16 -8.06
CA GLN A 187 1.42 19.40 -7.29
C GLN A 187 0.72 19.27 -5.93
N ILE A 188 1.36 19.79 -4.89
CA ILE A 188 0.87 19.73 -3.52
C ILE A 188 1.26 20.99 -2.77
N ASP A 189 0.32 21.56 -2.03
CA ASP A 189 0.52 22.69 -1.13
C ASP A 189 0.32 22.22 0.32
N LEU A 190 1.40 22.24 1.10
CA LEU A 190 1.40 21.77 2.49
C LEU A 190 0.67 22.72 3.46
N THR A 191 0.32 23.93 3.03
CA THR A 191 -0.55 24.82 3.81
C THR A 191 -2.01 24.35 3.75
N GLY A 192 -2.40 23.67 2.67
CA GLY A 192 -3.77 23.26 2.41
C GLY A 192 -4.69 24.39 1.96
N GLU A 193 -4.15 25.56 1.59
CA GLU A 193 -4.92 26.74 1.20
C GLU A 193 -5.28 26.73 -0.28
N THR A 194 -4.48 26.06 -1.13
CA THR A 194 -4.72 25.98 -2.58
C THR A 194 -6.02 25.21 -2.89
N PRO A 195 -7.02 25.86 -3.56
CA PRO A 195 -8.24 25.21 -4.01
C PRO A 195 -8.00 24.12 -5.05
N GLU A 196 -8.87 23.11 -5.11
CA GLU A 196 -8.69 21.98 -6.03
C GLU A 196 -8.67 22.41 -7.51
N SER A 197 -9.45 23.44 -7.85
CA SER A 197 -9.54 23.99 -9.20
C SER A 197 -8.28 24.69 -9.69
N GLU A 198 -7.34 25.03 -8.80
CA GLU A 198 -6.09 25.70 -9.16
C GLU A 198 -4.96 24.71 -9.48
N TYR A 199 -5.12 23.44 -9.11
CA TYR A 199 -4.16 22.41 -9.50
C TYR A 199 -4.31 22.01 -10.97
N PRO A 200 -3.21 21.61 -11.63
CA PRO A 200 -3.28 21.01 -12.95
C PRO A 200 -4.16 19.76 -12.96
N PRO A 201 -4.85 19.47 -14.08
CA PRO A 201 -5.62 18.24 -14.23
C PRO A 201 -4.77 17.00 -13.97
N LEU A 202 -5.31 16.08 -13.17
CA LEU A 202 -4.68 14.80 -12.89
C LEU A 202 -4.98 13.78 -14.00
N PRO A 203 -4.08 12.83 -14.29
CA PRO A 203 -4.39 11.69 -15.14
C PRO A 203 -5.60 10.92 -14.59
N ALA A 204 -6.45 10.39 -15.47
CA ALA A 204 -7.58 9.57 -15.02
C ALA A 204 -7.09 8.30 -14.29
N PRO A 205 -7.75 7.88 -13.20
CA PRO A 205 -7.39 6.64 -12.53
C PRO A 205 -7.86 5.43 -13.34
N GLU A 206 -6.92 4.59 -13.81
CA GLU A 206 -7.22 3.43 -14.68
C GLU A 206 -7.25 2.08 -13.94
N ASN A 207 -6.91 2.05 -12.64
CA ASN A 207 -6.73 0.80 -11.87
C ASN A 207 -7.49 0.79 -10.52
N ASN A 208 -8.58 1.54 -10.38
CA ASN A 208 -9.37 1.55 -9.13
C ASN A 208 -10.15 0.26 -8.88
N GLU A 209 -10.37 -0.54 -9.93
CA GLU A 209 -11.04 -1.84 -9.85
C GLU A 209 -10.04 -2.99 -9.97
N PRO A 210 -10.27 -4.12 -9.27
CA PRO A 210 -9.48 -5.34 -9.45
C PRO A 210 -9.42 -5.76 -10.91
N TYR A 211 -8.20 -5.94 -11.42
CA TYR A 211 -7.99 -6.58 -12.71
C TYR A 211 -8.51 -8.01 -12.66
N LYS A 212 -9.33 -8.40 -13.65
CA LYS A 212 -9.86 -9.75 -13.80
C LYS A 212 -9.22 -10.40 -15.02
N GLY A 213 -8.37 -11.39 -14.80
CA GLY A 213 -7.68 -12.05 -15.89
C GLY A 213 -6.33 -12.62 -15.52
N LYS A 214 -5.57 -13.00 -16.55
CA LYS A 214 -4.25 -13.59 -16.40
C LYS A 214 -3.17 -12.52 -16.47
N ILE A 215 -2.22 -12.62 -15.55
CA ILE A 215 -1.03 -11.77 -15.50
C ILE A 215 0.20 -12.66 -15.54
N TRP A 216 1.22 -12.20 -16.25
CA TRP A 216 2.53 -12.82 -16.32
C TRP A 216 3.60 -11.90 -15.74
N CYS A 217 4.70 -12.49 -15.29
CA CYS A 217 5.89 -11.75 -14.88
C CYS A 217 6.98 -11.92 -15.93
N VAL A 218 7.37 -10.84 -16.60
CA VAL A 218 8.31 -10.88 -17.73
C VAL A 218 9.47 -9.92 -17.51
N VAL A 219 10.56 -10.11 -18.25
CA VAL A 219 11.73 -9.22 -18.19
C VAL A 219 11.34 -7.79 -18.58
N ALA A 220 11.76 -6.84 -17.76
CA ALA A 220 11.57 -5.40 -17.98
C ALA A 220 12.32 -4.92 -19.24
N LYS A 221 11.76 -3.94 -19.93
CA LYS A 221 12.45 -3.31 -21.07
C LYS A 221 13.73 -2.63 -20.58
N GLY A 222 14.86 -2.94 -21.22
CA GLY A 222 16.16 -2.37 -20.85
C GLY A 222 16.86 -3.05 -19.67
N ALA A 223 16.36 -4.19 -19.20
CA ALA A 223 16.99 -4.95 -18.12
C ALA A 223 18.48 -5.25 -18.40
N ASN A 224 19.32 -5.07 -17.39
CA ASN A 224 20.76 -5.34 -17.47
C ASN A 224 20.98 -6.84 -17.70
N ARG A 225 21.63 -7.21 -18.82
CA ARG A 225 21.84 -8.62 -19.20
C ARG A 225 22.68 -9.42 -18.20
N THR A 226 23.64 -8.78 -17.55
CA THR A 226 24.52 -9.47 -16.58
C THR A 226 23.74 -9.81 -15.31
N GLU A 227 23.00 -8.85 -14.78
CA GLU A 227 22.14 -9.08 -13.61
C GLU A 227 21.00 -10.05 -13.93
N LEU A 228 20.48 -9.99 -15.16
CA LEU A 228 19.44 -10.90 -15.64
C LEU A 228 19.86 -12.37 -15.62
N GLY A 229 21.12 -12.67 -15.92
CA GLY A 229 21.66 -14.04 -15.80
C GLY A 229 21.64 -14.56 -14.35
N SER A 230 21.98 -13.69 -13.40
CA SER A 230 21.94 -14.02 -11.97
C SER A 230 20.50 -14.19 -11.48
N ALA A 231 19.59 -13.31 -11.89
CA ALA A 231 18.17 -13.39 -11.54
C ALA A 231 17.48 -14.63 -12.14
N LEU A 232 17.83 -15.02 -13.37
CA LEU A 232 17.38 -16.28 -13.97
C LEU A 232 17.87 -17.48 -13.15
N THR A 233 19.16 -17.50 -12.79
CA THR A 233 19.75 -18.58 -11.99
C THR A 233 19.04 -18.69 -10.63
N TYR A 234 18.80 -17.55 -9.97
CA TYR A 234 18.01 -17.49 -8.75
C TYR A 234 16.62 -18.10 -8.97
N ALA A 235 15.83 -17.59 -9.93
CA ALA A 235 14.48 -18.08 -10.19
C ALA A 235 14.44 -19.59 -10.45
N CYS A 236 15.38 -20.12 -11.23
CA CYS A 236 15.48 -21.54 -11.53
C CYS A 236 15.92 -22.39 -10.34
N GLY A 237 16.70 -21.83 -9.41
CA GLY A 237 17.10 -22.49 -8.17
C GLY A 237 15.99 -22.55 -7.12
N GLN A 238 14.88 -21.84 -7.33
CA GLN A 238 13.74 -21.84 -6.43
C GLN A 238 12.69 -22.88 -6.87
N GLY A 239 12.20 -23.66 -5.92
CA GLY A 239 11.11 -24.63 -6.13
C GLY A 239 11.50 -25.87 -6.93
N ASN A 240 10.48 -26.67 -7.22
CA ASN A 240 10.65 -27.87 -8.04
C ASN A 240 10.15 -27.60 -9.46
N GLY A 241 11.07 -27.49 -10.43
CA GLY A 241 10.71 -27.44 -11.85
C GLY A 241 10.44 -26.05 -12.45
N THR A 242 10.71 -24.95 -11.74
CA THR A 242 10.48 -23.56 -12.23
C THR A 242 11.04 -23.29 -13.63
N CYS A 243 12.16 -23.93 -13.98
CA CYS A 243 12.81 -23.79 -15.28
C CYS A 243 12.87 -25.08 -16.10
N GLU A 244 12.12 -26.13 -15.74
CA GLU A 244 12.12 -27.38 -16.50
C GLU A 244 11.73 -27.15 -17.98
N PRO A 245 10.68 -26.35 -18.32
CA PRO A 245 10.27 -26.18 -19.71
C PRO A 245 11.27 -25.43 -20.60
N VAL A 246 12.21 -24.69 -19.99
CA VAL A 246 13.26 -23.95 -20.70
C VAL A 246 14.59 -24.71 -20.76
N GLN A 247 14.65 -25.97 -20.32
CA GLN A 247 15.85 -26.81 -20.49
C GLN A 247 16.00 -27.35 -21.93
N PRO A 248 17.22 -27.67 -22.39
CA PRO A 248 17.44 -28.27 -23.71
C PRO A 248 16.48 -29.43 -24.03
N GLY A 249 15.89 -29.40 -25.22
CA GLY A 249 14.92 -30.41 -25.67
C GLY A 249 13.48 -30.21 -25.18
N ARG A 250 13.20 -29.20 -24.35
CA ARG A 250 11.85 -28.92 -23.82
C ARG A 250 11.12 -27.83 -24.61
N LYS A 251 9.81 -27.72 -24.37
CA LYS A 251 8.85 -26.93 -25.17
C LYS A 251 9.15 -25.43 -25.23
N CYS A 252 9.80 -24.86 -24.22
CA CYS A 252 10.14 -23.44 -24.13
C CYS A 252 11.64 -23.16 -24.34
N TYR A 253 12.43 -24.15 -24.77
CA TYR A 253 13.87 -23.95 -24.97
C TYR A 253 14.18 -23.09 -26.20
N LYS A 254 13.46 -23.28 -27.31
CA LYS A 254 13.70 -22.54 -28.55
C LYS A 254 12.74 -21.36 -28.70
N PRO A 255 13.22 -20.21 -29.22
CA PRO A 255 14.61 -19.89 -29.52
C PRO A 255 15.42 -19.62 -28.25
N VAL A 256 16.70 -20.02 -28.27
CA VAL A 256 17.62 -19.80 -27.15
C VAL A 256 17.85 -18.30 -26.97
N SER A 257 17.35 -17.75 -25.88
CA SER A 257 17.41 -16.32 -25.60
C SER A 257 17.32 -16.10 -24.11
N LEU A 258 18.33 -15.42 -23.54
CA LEU A 258 18.36 -15.07 -22.13
C LEU A 258 17.06 -14.36 -21.70
N VAL A 259 16.59 -13.41 -22.50
CA VAL A 259 15.36 -12.65 -22.20
C VAL A 259 14.13 -13.56 -22.18
N ARG A 260 13.99 -14.48 -23.15
CA ARG A 260 12.83 -15.37 -23.20
C ARG A 260 12.84 -16.39 -22.07
N HIS A 261 14.00 -16.99 -21.79
CA HIS A 261 14.15 -17.95 -20.71
C HIS A 261 13.95 -17.30 -19.34
N ALA A 262 14.51 -16.10 -19.13
CA ALA A 262 14.28 -15.33 -17.91
C ALA A 262 12.82 -14.92 -17.75
N SER A 263 12.15 -14.43 -18.81
CA SER A 263 10.72 -14.12 -18.73
C SER A 263 9.90 -15.36 -18.36
N PHE A 264 10.24 -16.54 -18.90
CA PHE A 264 9.54 -17.77 -18.51
C PHE A 264 9.79 -18.11 -17.04
N ALA A 265 11.05 -18.07 -16.61
CA ALA A 265 11.45 -18.38 -15.24
C ALA A 265 10.81 -17.42 -14.22
N PHE A 266 10.76 -16.12 -14.52
CA PHE A 266 10.12 -15.12 -13.67
C PHE A 266 8.62 -15.37 -13.55
N SER A 267 7.95 -15.66 -14.66
CA SER A 267 6.52 -15.99 -14.69
C SER A 267 6.21 -17.26 -13.91
N SER A 268 7.05 -18.30 -14.08
CA SER A 268 6.92 -19.57 -13.35
C SER A 268 7.20 -19.42 -11.85
N TYR A 269 8.23 -18.66 -11.48
CA TYR A 269 8.56 -18.36 -10.08
C TYR A 269 7.41 -17.61 -9.43
N TRP A 270 6.96 -16.51 -10.04
CA TRP A 270 5.93 -15.68 -9.45
C TRP A 270 4.60 -16.43 -9.29
N ALA A 271 4.20 -17.22 -10.29
CA ALA A 271 3.00 -18.04 -10.21
C ALA A 271 3.03 -19.08 -9.06
N GLN A 272 4.22 -19.60 -8.73
CA GLN A 272 4.40 -20.58 -7.65
C GLN A 272 4.51 -19.94 -6.25
N PHE A 273 5.18 -18.80 -6.15
CA PHE A 273 5.61 -18.24 -4.86
C PHE A 273 4.86 -16.99 -4.41
N ARG A 274 3.96 -16.42 -5.24
CA ARG A 274 3.21 -15.19 -4.88
C ARG A 274 2.45 -15.31 -3.56
N SER A 275 1.83 -16.46 -3.29
CA SER A 275 1.06 -16.70 -2.06
C SER A 275 1.92 -16.69 -0.79
N THR A 276 3.23 -16.89 -0.92
CA THR A 276 4.21 -16.87 0.19
C THR A 276 5.15 -15.67 0.12
N GLY A 277 4.76 -14.59 -0.59
CA GLY A 277 5.49 -13.33 -0.64
C GLY A 277 6.45 -13.15 -1.82
N GLY A 278 6.47 -14.07 -2.79
CA GLY A 278 7.21 -13.90 -4.03
C GLY A 278 6.66 -12.73 -4.88
N THR A 279 7.54 -11.84 -5.34
CA THR A 279 7.14 -10.65 -6.12
C THR A 279 7.65 -10.69 -7.56
N CYS A 280 6.96 -9.99 -8.46
CA CYS A 280 7.42 -9.77 -9.83
C CYS A 280 8.35 -8.54 -9.91
N TYR A 281 9.44 -8.55 -9.14
CA TYR A 281 10.36 -7.40 -9.09
C TYR A 281 11.76 -7.75 -9.62
N PHE A 282 12.36 -8.83 -9.10
CA PHE A 282 13.71 -9.27 -9.48
C PHE A 282 14.74 -8.12 -9.53
N ASN A 283 14.77 -7.28 -8.51
CA ASN A 283 15.64 -6.09 -8.43
C ASN A 283 15.45 -5.11 -9.62
N GLY A 284 14.20 -4.90 -10.04
CA GLY A 284 13.85 -4.04 -11.17
C GLY A 284 14.03 -4.68 -12.56
N LEU A 285 14.38 -5.97 -12.63
CA LEU A 285 14.59 -6.68 -13.89
C LEU A 285 13.30 -7.27 -14.47
N ALA A 286 12.18 -7.23 -13.73
CA ALA A 286 10.91 -7.79 -14.16
C ALA A 286 9.76 -6.79 -14.00
N VAL A 287 8.71 -7.00 -14.81
CA VAL A 287 7.44 -6.27 -14.75
C VAL A 287 6.27 -7.22 -15.00
N GLN A 288 5.11 -6.87 -14.47
CA GLN A 288 3.86 -7.55 -14.78
C GLN A 288 3.37 -7.19 -16.20
N THR A 289 2.68 -8.12 -16.85
CA THR A 289 2.01 -7.87 -18.13
C THR A 289 0.70 -8.62 -18.27
N MET A 290 -0.29 -7.98 -18.91
CA MET A 290 -1.56 -8.61 -19.33
C MET A 290 -1.44 -9.28 -20.70
N LYS A 291 -0.34 -9.05 -21.44
CA LYS A 291 -0.14 -9.61 -22.77
C LYS A 291 0.49 -10.99 -22.65
N ASP A 292 -0.25 -12.04 -23.03
CA ASP A 292 0.24 -13.41 -23.00
C ASP A 292 1.58 -13.56 -23.77
N PRO A 293 2.70 -13.87 -23.07
CA PRO A 293 4.00 -14.06 -23.70
C PRO A 293 4.18 -15.48 -24.29
N SER A 294 3.18 -16.34 -24.16
CA SER A 294 3.18 -17.70 -24.71
C SER A 294 3.28 -17.72 -26.23
N HIS A 295 3.92 -18.75 -26.78
CA HIS A 295 4.09 -18.90 -28.22
C HIS A 295 4.21 -20.39 -28.60
N GLY A 296 3.54 -20.79 -29.69
CA GLY A 296 3.49 -22.18 -30.12
C GLY A 296 3.07 -23.12 -28.98
N SER A 297 3.91 -24.13 -28.71
CA SER A 297 3.73 -25.09 -27.62
C SER A 297 4.30 -24.63 -26.27
N CYS A 298 5.00 -23.49 -26.22
CA CYS A 298 5.49 -22.89 -24.98
C CYS A 298 4.39 -22.05 -24.34
N LYS A 299 3.87 -22.52 -23.20
CA LYS A 299 2.83 -21.82 -22.41
C LYS A 299 3.45 -21.29 -21.13
N PHE A 300 3.42 -19.98 -20.94
CA PHE A 300 3.98 -19.33 -19.76
C PHE A 300 3.01 -19.48 -18.57
N PRO A 301 3.52 -19.87 -17.38
CA PRO A 301 2.72 -19.82 -16.16
C PRO A 301 2.26 -18.39 -15.87
N SER A 302 0.98 -18.26 -15.50
CA SER A 302 0.32 -16.99 -15.16
C SER A 302 -0.29 -17.06 -13.77
N VAL A 303 -0.46 -15.90 -13.14
CA VAL A 303 -1.38 -15.73 -12.01
C VAL A 303 -2.74 -15.32 -12.57
N THR A 304 -3.82 -15.92 -12.07
CA THR A 304 -5.19 -15.49 -12.38
C THR A 304 -5.70 -14.66 -11.21
N LEU A 305 -6.15 -13.44 -11.49
CA LEU A 305 -6.85 -12.57 -10.55
C LEU A 305 -8.35 -12.55 -10.82
#